data_AF-A0A193QKG4-F1
#
_entry.id   AF-A0A193QKG4-F1
#
_cell.length_a   1.000
_cell.length_b   1.000
_cell.length_c   1.000
_cell.angle_alpha   90.00
_cell.angle_beta   90.00
_cell.angle_gamma   90.00
#
_symmetry.space_group_name_H-M   'P 1'
#
loop_
_entity.id
_entity.type
_entity.pdbx_description
1 polymer ?
#
loop_
_entity_poly.entity_id
_entity_poly.type
_entity_poly.pdbx_seq_one_letter_code
_entity_poly.pdbx_strand_id
1 'polypeptide(L)'
;MTISVSERAGDKQALLEVLRHTILSQLRVALPGIIQSFDAEAITCTVQPAIKGVISDAQGRAQSVALPLLVDVPVIFPRGGGVTLTFPVAVGDECLVVFADRCIDFWWQNGGVQETID
;
A
#
# COMPACT_ATOMS: atom_id res chain seq x y z
N MET A 1 -30.74 -26.22 -24.39
CA MET A 1 -31.31 -25.24 -23.46
C MET A 1 -30.73 -23.88 -23.78
N THR A 2 -31.55 -22.94 -24.23
CA THR A 2 -31.16 -21.54 -24.48
C THR A 2 -31.42 -20.75 -23.20
N ILE A 3 -30.36 -20.47 -22.43
CA ILE A 3 -30.41 -19.55 -21.29
C ILE A 3 -30.90 -18.17 -21.74
N SER A 4 -31.81 -17.58 -20.96
CA SER A 4 -32.49 -16.32 -21.30
C SER A 4 -31.53 -15.13 -21.24
N VAL A 5 -31.81 -14.08 -22.02
CA VAL A 5 -30.95 -12.87 -22.07
C VAL A 5 -30.86 -12.19 -20.69
N SER A 6 -31.92 -12.25 -19.88
CA SER A 6 -31.92 -11.73 -18.50
C SER A 6 -31.03 -12.52 -17.55
N GLU A 7 -30.96 -13.86 -17.67
CA GLU A 7 -30.03 -14.67 -16.87
C GLU A 7 -28.57 -14.37 -17.23
N ARG A 8 -28.27 -14.15 -18.52
CA ARG A 8 -26.94 -13.71 -18.97
C ARG A 8 -26.60 -12.28 -18.53
N ALA A 9 -27.60 -11.41 -18.38
CA ALA A 9 -27.40 -10.03 -17.93
C ALA A 9 -27.16 -9.95 -16.41
N GLY A 10 -27.87 -10.76 -15.61
CA GLY A 10 -27.66 -10.87 -14.16
C GLY A 10 -26.29 -11.43 -13.79
N ASP A 11 -25.81 -12.42 -14.55
CA ASP A 11 -24.47 -13.00 -14.38
C ASP A 11 -23.35 -11.96 -14.63
N LYS A 12 -23.52 -11.09 -15.63
CA LYS A 12 -22.59 -9.98 -15.89
C LYS A 12 -22.60 -8.93 -14.78
N GLN A 13 -23.77 -8.58 -14.24
CA GLN A 13 -23.88 -7.63 -13.13
C GLN A 13 -23.22 -8.16 -11.85
N ALA A 14 -23.44 -9.44 -11.53
CA ALA A 14 -22.79 -10.09 -10.40
C ALA A 14 -21.25 -10.15 -10.58
N LEU A 15 -20.77 -10.48 -11.78
CA LEU A 15 -19.35 -10.44 -12.10
C LEU A 15 -18.75 -9.04 -11.95
N LEU A 16 -19.43 -8.01 -12.45
CA LEU A 16 -19.01 -6.61 -12.33
C LEU A 16 -18.89 -6.18 -10.86
N GLU A 17 -19.81 -6.61 -10.00
CA GLU A 17 -19.76 -6.34 -8.57
C GLU A 17 -18.57 -7.04 -7.89
N VAL A 18 -18.30 -8.31 -8.25
CA VAL A 18 -17.12 -9.03 -7.74
C VAL A 18 -15.83 -8.36 -8.21
N LEU A 19 -15.75 -7.94 -9.47
CA LEU A 19 -14.60 -7.20 -10.01
C LEU A 19 -14.42 -5.87 -9.29
N ARG A 20 -15.49 -5.09 -9.12
CA ARG A 20 -15.48 -3.82 -8.38
C ARG A 20 -14.96 -4.02 -6.96
N HIS A 21 -15.48 -5.02 -6.25
CA HIS A 21 -15.04 -5.36 -4.91
C HIS A 21 -13.57 -5.78 -4.85
N THR A 22 -13.13 -6.59 -5.83
CA THR A 22 -11.75 -7.05 -5.94
C THR A 22 -10.78 -5.89 -6.18
N ILE A 23 -11.11 -4.96 -7.08
CA ILE A 23 -10.29 -3.78 -7.36
C ILE A 23 -10.20 -2.90 -6.11
N LEU A 24 -11.34 -2.56 -5.50
CA LEU A 24 -11.37 -1.65 -4.34
C LEU A 24 -10.73 -2.26 -3.08
N SER A 25 -10.78 -3.58 -2.91
CA SER A 25 -10.13 -4.26 -1.78
C SER A 25 -8.61 -4.35 -1.92
N GLN A 26 -8.11 -4.35 -3.16
CA GLN A 26 -6.67 -4.39 -3.44
C GLN A 26 -6.04 -3.00 -3.52
N LEU A 27 -6.82 -1.97 -3.86
CA LEU A 27 -6.34 -0.60 -3.96
C LEU A 27 -5.92 -0.08 -2.57
N ARG A 28 -4.64 0.22 -2.41
CA ARG A 28 -4.07 0.79 -1.19
C ARG A 28 -3.71 2.25 -1.45
N VAL A 29 -4.19 3.15 -0.58
CA VAL A 29 -3.90 4.59 -0.66
C VAL A 29 -2.98 5.00 0.48
N ALA A 30 -3.41 4.76 1.71
CA ALA A 30 -2.59 4.98 2.89
C ALA A 30 -3.00 4.02 4.02
N LEU A 31 -2.05 3.67 4.89
CA LEU A 31 -2.24 2.76 6.02
C LEU A 31 -1.55 3.32 7.26
N PRO A 32 -2.14 3.18 8.47
CA PRO A 32 -1.40 3.42 9.70
C PRO A 32 -0.28 2.36 9.83
N GLY A 33 0.86 2.78 10.37
CA GLY A 33 2.03 1.94 10.55
C GLY A 33 2.74 2.23 11.86
N ILE A 34 3.54 1.26 12.30
CA ILE A 34 4.40 1.36 13.48
C ILE A 34 5.84 1.19 13.01
N ILE A 35 6.71 2.13 13.36
CA ILE A 35 8.11 2.13 12.96
C ILE A 35 8.85 1.03 13.73
N GLN A 36 9.53 0.15 12.99
CA GLN A 36 10.34 -0.95 13.53
C GLN A 36 11.83 -0.60 13.54
N SER A 37 12.28 0.18 12.55
CA SER A 37 13.64 0.73 12.50
C SER A 37 13.68 1.97 11.61
N PHE A 38 14.69 2.82 11.81
CA PHE A 38 14.94 4.01 11.01
C PHE A 38 16.44 4.12 10.71
N ASP A 39 16.78 4.33 9.44
CA ASP A 39 18.11 4.65 8.96
C ASP A 39 18.19 6.14 8.66
N ALA A 40 19.00 6.86 9.45
CA ALA A 40 19.17 8.31 9.32
C ALA A 40 20.09 8.71 8.15
N GLU A 41 20.95 7.82 7.65
CA GLU A 41 21.82 8.08 6.50
C GLU A 41 21.03 7.95 5.20
N ALA A 42 20.29 6.84 5.05
CA ALA A 42 19.44 6.61 3.89
C ALA A 42 18.10 7.37 3.97
N ILE A 43 17.69 7.84 5.14
CA ILE A 43 16.37 8.45 5.41
C ILE A 43 15.23 7.47 5.03
N THR A 44 15.40 6.21 5.42
CA THR A 44 14.43 5.14 5.20
C THR A 44 14.01 4.51 6.53
N CYS A 45 12.86 3.85 6.53
CA CYS A 45 12.39 3.10 7.69
C CYS A 45 11.82 1.73 7.31
N THR A 46 11.83 0.83 8.28
CA THR A 46 11.01 -0.38 8.24
C THR A 46 9.74 -0.13 9.04
N VAL A 47 8.58 -0.39 8.43
CA VAL A 47 7.26 -0.12 9.04
C VAL A 47 6.42 -1.38 9.05
N GLN A 48 5.81 -1.68 10.19
CA GLN A 48 4.76 -2.68 10.32
C GLN A 48 3.40 -2.00 10.10
N PRO A 49 2.62 -2.35 9.05
CA PRO A 49 1.26 -1.85 8.94
C PRO A 49 0.44 -2.26 10.18
N ALA A 50 -0.26 -1.30 10.78
CA ALA A 50 -1.02 -1.47 12.03
C ALA A 50 -2.44 -2.05 11.80
N ILE A 51 -2.73 -2.52 10.58
CA ILE A 51 -3.97 -3.20 10.23
C ILE A 51 -3.70 -4.62 9.74
N LYS A 52 -4.71 -5.49 9.87
CA LYS A 52 -4.64 -6.87 9.40
C LYS A 52 -5.20 -7.01 7.98
N GLY A 53 -4.56 -7.86 7.19
CA GLY A 53 -5.09 -8.37 5.93
C GLY A 53 -5.98 -9.59 6.16
N VAL A 54 -6.74 -9.95 5.13
CA VAL A 54 -7.53 -11.19 5.11
C VAL A 54 -6.95 -12.10 4.03
N ILE A 55 -6.57 -13.32 4.40
CA ILE A 55 -6.11 -14.36 3.46
C ILE A 55 -7.07 -15.54 3.55
N SER A 56 -7.48 -16.09 2.41
CA SER A 56 -8.23 -17.35 2.36
C SER A 56 -7.25 -18.51 2.38
N ASP A 57 -7.38 -19.38 3.37
CA ASP A 57 -6.62 -20.64 3.45
C ASP A 57 -7.06 -21.62 2.34
N ALA A 58 -6.29 -22.68 2.10
CA ALA A 58 -6.58 -23.73 1.11
C ALA A 58 -7.95 -24.41 1.30
N GLN A 59 -8.55 -24.27 2.48
CA GLN A 59 -9.90 -24.75 2.81
C GLN A 59 -10.99 -23.67 2.72
N GLY A 60 -10.70 -22.51 2.13
CA GLY A 60 -11.65 -21.41 1.94
C GLY A 60 -12.01 -20.63 3.21
N ARG A 61 -11.29 -20.83 4.32
CA ARG A 61 -11.49 -20.10 5.57
C ARG A 61 -10.69 -18.80 5.56
N ALA A 62 -11.36 -17.69 5.82
CA ALA A 62 -10.73 -16.37 5.95
C ALA A 62 -9.95 -16.26 7.27
N GLN A 63 -8.66 -15.95 7.19
CA GLN A 63 -7.80 -15.69 8.34
C GLN A 63 -7.35 -14.23 8.35
N SER A 64 -7.43 -13.58 9.51
CA SER A 64 -6.96 -12.22 9.71
C SER A 64 -5.50 -12.25 10.17
N VAL A 65 -4.60 -11.80 9.29
CA VAL A 65 -3.14 -11.86 9.50
C VAL A 65 -2.53 -10.48 9.49
N ALA A 66 -1.40 -10.31 10.20
CA ALA A 66 -0.62 -9.09 10.07
C ALA A 66 -0.09 -8.97 8.63
N LEU A 67 -0.14 -7.76 8.08
CA LEU A 67 0.50 -7.47 6.80
C LEU A 67 2.03 -7.57 6.96
N PRO A 68 2.77 -7.90 5.90
CA PRO A 68 4.22 -7.97 5.95
C PRO A 68 4.83 -6.62 6.30
N LEU A 69 6.06 -6.66 6.82
CA LEU A 69 6.88 -5.47 7.02
C LEU A 69 7.16 -4.79 5.68
N LEU A 70 7.02 -3.47 5.66
CA LEU A 70 7.45 -2.63 4.56
C LEU A 70 8.87 -2.18 4.87
N VAL A 71 9.83 -2.60 4.05
CA VAL A 71 11.27 -2.30 4.21
C VAL A 71 11.68 -1.19 3.25
N ASP A 72 12.75 -0.49 3.59
CA ASP A 72 13.36 0.56 2.75
C ASP A 72 12.35 1.65 2.32
N VAL A 73 11.38 1.97 3.19
CA VAL A 73 10.35 2.97 2.91
C VAL A 73 10.93 4.36 3.15
N PRO A 74 10.88 5.27 2.16
CA PRO A 74 11.41 6.62 2.33
C PRO A 74 10.58 7.44 3.33
N VAL A 75 11.25 8.13 4.25
CA VAL A 75 10.61 9.02 5.22
C VAL A 75 10.60 10.45 4.68
N ILE A 76 9.40 11.04 4.56
CA ILE A 76 9.24 12.41 4.06
C ILE A 76 9.24 13.40 5.23
N PHE A 77 10.28 14.23 5.30
CA PHE A 77 10.33 15.38 6.19
C PHE A 77 9.97 16.67 5.42
N PRO A 78 9.11 17.54 5.96
CA PRO A 78 8.83 18.83 5.35
C PRO A 78 10.11 19.66 5.15
N ARG A 79 10.37 20.08 3.92
CA ARG A 79 11.57 20.86 3.56
C ARG A 79 11.29 21.89 2.47
N GLY A 80 12.02 23.01 2.50
CA GLY A 80 11.89 24.09 1.53
C GLY A 80 12.82 25.27 1.86
N GLY A 81 13.27 26.00 0.83
CA GLY A 81 14.11 27.20 1.02
C GLY A 81 15.44 26.94 1.75
N GLY A 82 15.99 25.72 1.68
CA GLY A 82 17.21 25.33 2.40
C GLY A 82 16.99 24.91 3.85
N VAL A 83 15.75 24.83 4.32
CA VAL A 83 15.37 24.41 5.68
C VAL A 83 14.65 23.07 5.63
N THR A 84 14.91 22.20 6.59
CA THR A 84 14.23 20.91 6.78
C THR A 84 13.73 20.82 8.22
N LEU A 85 12.45 20.50 8.39
CA LEU A 85 11.86 20.20 9.70
C LEU A 85 11.92 18.68 9.92
N THR A 86 12.87 18.24 10.75
CA THR A 86 13.02 16.82 11.11
C THR A 86 12.47 16.53 12.50
N PHE A 87 12.13 15.27 12.74
CA PHE A 87 11.76 14.74 14.05
C PHE A 87 12.68 13.55 14.39
N PRO A 88 13.00 13.33 15.67
CA PRO A 88 13.75 12.15 16.09
C PRO A 88 12.85 10.91 16.00
N VAL A 89 12.90 10.22 14.86
CA VAL A 89 12.12 9.00 14.61
C VAL A 89 12.72 7.84 15.41
N ALA A 90 11.86 7.12 16.14
CA ALA A 90 12.25 5.98 16.97
C ALA A 90 11.36 4.74 16.72
N VAL A 91 11.85 3.60 17.19
CA VAL A 91 11.08 2.34 17.18
C VAL A 91 9.84 2.50 18.07
N GLY A 92 8.69 2.09 17.55
CA GLY A 92 7.40 2.19 18.22
C GLY A 92 6.61 3.46 17.90
N ASP A 93 7.21 4.44 17.21
CA ASP A 93 6.47 5.61 16.73
C ASP A 93 5.42 5.21 15.70
N GLU A 94 4.26 5.87 15.77
CA GLU A 94 3.18 5.68 14.80
C GLU A 94 3.37 6.61 13.60
N CYS A 95 3.08 6.10 12.41
CA CYS A 95 3.17 6.85 11.17
C CYS A 95 2.02 6.52 10.21
N LEU A 96 1.86 7.36 9.19
CA LEU A 96 0.98 7.08 8.06
C LEU A 96 1.84 6.69 6.85
N VAL A 97 1.69 5.47 6.38
CA VAL A 97 2.31 4.98 5.15
C VAL A 97 1.43 5.41 3.98
N VAL A 98 2.00 6.07 2.99
CA VAL A 98 1.30 6.50 1.77
C VAL A 98 1.87 5.71 0.59
N PHE A 99 1.00 5.13 -0.23
CA PHE A 99 1.38 4.39 -1.42
C PHE A 99 1.41 5.33 -2.62
N ALA A 100 2.42 5.17 -3.48
CA ALA A 100 2.46 5.81 -4.77
C ALA A 100 1.69 4.97 -5.80
N ASP A 101 1.10 5.63 -6.80
CA ASP A 101 0.38 4.96 -7.89
C ASP A 101 1.30 4.09 -8.76
N ARG A 102 2.61 4.37 -8.76
CA ARG A 102 3.66 3.69 -9.52
C ARG A 102 4.94 3.55 -8.70
N CYS A 103 5.86 2.71 -9.17
CA CYS A 103 7.19 2.59 -8.57
C CYS A 103 7.92 3.94 -8.56
N ILE A 104 8.53 4.29 -7.41
CA ILE A 104 9.22 5.56 -7.20
C ILE A 104 10.73 5.43 -7.10
N ASP A 105 11.30 4.24 -7.31
CA ASP A 105 12.72 3.96 -7.06
C ASP A 105 13.67 4.89 -7.82
N PHE A 106 13.39 5.17 -9.09
CA PHE A 106 14.18 6.12 -9.86
C PHE A 106 14.07 7.54 -9.34
N TRP A 107 12.87 7.97 -8.92
CA TRP A 107 12.70 9.28 -8.32
C TRP A 107 13.43 9.38 -6.99
N TRP A 108 13.40 8.32 -6.19
CA TRP A 108 14.12 8.23 -4.94
C TRP A 108 15.64 8.33 -5.14
N GLN A 109 16.19 7.60 -6.11
CA GLN A 109 17.64 7.59 -6.38
C GLN A 109 18.16 8.84 -7.08
N ASN A 110 17.42 9.33 -8.08
CA ASN A 110 17.92 10.37 -9.00
C ASN A 110 17.27 11.74 -8.79
N GLY A 111 16.16 11.83 -8.05
CA GLY A 111 15.33 13.03 -7.96
C GLY A 111 14.73 13.45 -9.32
N GLY A 112 14.20 14.66 -9.42
CA GLY A 112 13.72 15.22 -10.69
C GLY A 112 12.51 14.50 -11.31
N VAL A 113 12.30 14.68 -12.61
CA VAL A 113 11.26 13.97 -13.38
C VAL A 113 11.87 12.67 -13.91
N GLN A 114 11.23 11.55 -13.61
CA GLN A 114 11.72 10.22 -13.95
C GLN A 114 10.72 9.45 -14.81
N GLU A 115 11.25 8.52 -15.61
CA GLU A 115 10.44 7.57 -16.36
C GLU A 115 9.74 6.59 -15.42
N THR A 116 8.51 6.23 -15.76
CA THR A 116 7.76 5.22 -15.00
C THR A 116 8.24 3.83 -15.37
N ILE A 117 8.50 3.01 -14.35
CA ILE A 117 8.67 1.56 -14.52
C ILE A 117 7.34 0.90 -14.14
N ASP A 118 6.88 -0.03 -14.98
CA ASP A 118 5.72 -0.90 -14.70
C ASP A 118 6.22 -2.32 -14.37
#